data_AF-A0A2X1MWZ8-F1
#
_entry.id   AF-A0A2X1MWZ8-F1
#
_cell.length_a   1.000
_cell.length_b   1.000
_cell.length_c   1.000
_cell.angle_alpha   90.00
_cell.angle_beta   90.00
_cell.angle_gamma   90.00
#
_symmetry.space_group_name_H-M   'P 1'
#
loop_
_entity.id
_entity.type
_entity.pdbx_description
1 polymer ?
#
loop_
_entity_poly.entity_id
_entity_poly.type
_entity_poly.pdbx_seq_one_letter_code
_entity_poly.pdbx_strand_id
1 'polypeptide(L)'
;MKYINDRHLPDKAIDVIDEAGARARLMPVSKRKKTVNVADIESVVARIARIPEKSVSQSDRDTLKNLGDRLKMLVFGQDKAIEALTEAIKMARAV
;
A
#
# COMPACT_ATOMS: atom_id res chain seq x y z
N MET A 1 -9.53 13.10 4.49
CA MET A 1 -8.43 13.22 5.47
C MET A 1 -8.77 12.43 6.74
N LYS A 2 -8.74 11.09 6.69
CA LYS A 2 -8.77 10.26 7.92
C LYS A 2 -8.21 8.85 7.73
N TYR A 3 -7.09 8.79 6.99
CA TYR A 3 -6.35 7.59 6.59
C TYR A 3 -5.46 6.97 7.71
N ILE A 4 -5.94 6.94 8.96
CA ILE A 4 -5.28 6.20 10.06
C ILE A 4 -6.35 5.46 10.86
N ASN A 5 -6.70 4.25 10.42
CA ASN A 5 -7.62 3.36 11.15
C ASN A 5 -6.83 2.38 12.03
N ASP A 6 -5.87 2.93 12.75
CA ASP A 6 -4.98 2.28 13.71
C ASP A 6 -4.67 3.36 14.76
N ARG A 7 -5.56 3.54 15.74
CA ARG A 7 -5.64 4.77 16.57
C ARG A 7 -4.61 4.80 17.70
N HIS A 8 -3.34 4.55 17.36
CA HIS A 8 -2.17 4.59 18.23
C HIS A 8 -0.91 4.81 17.39
N LEU A 9 0.24 4.89 18.07
CA LEU A 9 1.59 4.79 17.50
C LEU A 9 2.04 5.96 16.58
N PRO A 10 2.43 7.11 17.16
CA PRO A 10 3.59 7.85 16.64
C PRO A 10 4.82 6.92 16.49
N ASP A 11 4.95 5.87 17.32
CA ASP A 11 5.91 4.76 17.19
C ASP A 11 6.03 4.18 15.77
N LYS A 12 4.92 3.83 15.10
CA LYS A 12 4.97 3.18 13.77
C LYS A 12 5.57 4.09 12.70
N ALA A 13 5.45 5.40 12.86
CA ALA A 13 6.13 6.36 12.00
C ALA A 13 7.64 6.40 12.29
N ILE A 14 8.03 6.27 13.56
CA ILE A 14 9.43 6.15 13.98
C ILE A 14 10.04 4.83 13.46
N ASP A 15 9.35 3.69 13.58
CA ASP A 15 9.79 2.39 13.04
C ASP A 15 10.13 2.48 11.54
N VAL A 16 9.24 3.08 10.74
CA VAL A 16 9.41 3.25 9.30
C VAL A 16 10.54 4.23 8.96
N ILE A 17 10.74 5.28 9.76
CA ILE A 17 11.81 6.26 9.57
C ILE A 17 13.17 5.66 9.96
N ASP A 18 13.25 4.89 11.05
CA ASP A 18 14.50 4.25 11.48
C ASP A 18 14.90 3.12 10.54
N GLU A 19 13.98 2.22 10.14
CA GLU A 19 14.24 1.19 9.12
C GLU A 19 14.68 1.82 7.77
N ALA A 20 14.13 2.97 7.39
CA ALA A 20 14.59 3.71 6.20
C ALA A 20 16.00 4.31 6.39
N GLY A 21 16.28 4.91 7.54
CA GLY A 21 17.59 5.47 7.89
C GLY A 21 18.68 4.42 8.02
N ALA A 22 18.39 3.31 8.69
CA ALA A 22 19.23 2.12 8.80
C ALA A 22 19.52 1.53 7.41
N ARG A 23 18.49 1.30 6.57
CA ARG A 23 18.67 0.81 5.19
C ARG A 23 19.53 1.76 4.35
N ALA A 24 19.36 3.08 4.48
CA ALA A 24 20.20 4.07 3.81
C ALA A 24 21.66 4.04 4.32
N ARG A 25 21.89 3.86 5.62
CA ARG A 25 23.22 3.76 6.25
C ARG A 25 23.94 2.46 5.90
N LEU A 26 23.21 1.35 5.71
CA LEU A 26 23.75 0.06 5.30
C LEU A 26 24.20 0.02 3.83
N MET A 27 23.77 0.96 2.98
CA MET A 27 24.26 1.04 1.59
C MET A 27 25.77 1.37 1.53
N PRO A 28 26.50 0.89 0.51
CA PRO A 28 27.87 1.31 0.23
C PRO A 28 27.98 2.83 0.09
N VAL A 29 29.11 3.42 0.49
CA VAL A 29 29.30 4.88 0.56
C VAL A 29 28.92 5.60 -0.75
N SER A 30 29.26 5.03 -1.90
CA SER A 30 28.92 5.54 -3.24
C SER A 30 27.43 5.51 -3.61
N LYS A 31 26.59 4.83 -2.82
CA LYS A 31 25.13 4.73 -3.00
C LYS A 31 24.33 5.35 -1.84
N ARG A 32 24.98 5.86 -0.79
CA ARG A 32 24.30 6.51 0.34
C ARG A 32 23.68 7.84 -0.11
N LYS A 33 22.36 7.92 -0.14
CA LYS A 33 21.62 9.18 -0.30
C LYS A 33 21.86 10.06 0.93
N LYS A 34 22.04 11.38 0.72
CA LYS A 34 22.05 12.37 1.83
C LYS A 34 20.65 12.63 2.40
N THR A 35 19.60 12.34 1.63
CA THR A 35 18.19 12.56 1.99
C THR A 35 17.39 11.33 1.60
N VAL A 36 16.63 10.77 2.56
CA VAL A 36 15.64 9.71 2.30
C VAL A 36 14.45 10.36 1.59
N ASN A 37 13.99 9.79 0.47
CA ASN A 37 12.86 10.33 -0.29
C ASN A 37 11.58 9.49 -0.13
N VAL A 38 10.45 9.96 -0.67
CA VAL A 38 9.15 9.28 -0.52
C VAL A 38 9.21 7.83 -1.02
N ALA A 39 9.87 7.56 -2.15
CA ALA A 39 10.02 6.21 -2.68
C ALA A 39 10.89 5.29 -1.81
N ASP A 40 11.85 5.83 -1.05
CA ASP A 40 12.59 5.06 -0.04
C ASP A 40 11.68 4.61 1.11
N ILE A 41 10.76 5.47 1.54
CA ILE A 41 9.73 5.18 2.56
C ILE A 41 8.69 4.20 2.02
N GLU A 42 8.18 4.40 0.79
CA GLU A 42 7.24 3.48 0.14
C GLU A 42 7.83 2.07 0.03
N SER A 43 9.10 1.93 -0.36
CA SER A 43 9.82 0.64 -0.43
C SER A 43 10.07 0.00 0.96
N VAL A 44 9.96 0.77 2.06
CA VAL A 44 9.95 0.25 3.45
C VAL A 44 8.55 -0.19 3.86
N VAL A 45 7.53 0.65 3.69
CA VAL A 45 6.13 0.31 4.00
C VAL A 45 5.66 -0.90 3.19
N ALA A 46 6.00 -0.97 1.90
CA ALA A 46 5.72 -2.10 1.01
C ALA A 46 6.30 -3.41 1.55
N ARG A 47 7.54 -3.40 2.07
CA ARG A 47 8.21 -4.57 2.66
C ARG A 47 7.52 -5.03 3.95
N ILE A 48 7.19 -4.09 4.84
CA ILE A 48 6.51 -4.36 6.12
C ILE A 48 5.11 -4.95 5.86
N ALA A 49 4.37 -4.38 4.91
CA ALA A 49 3.04 -4.85 4.51
C ALA A 49 3.05 -6.09 3.59
N ARG A 50 4.23 -6.52 3.09
CA ARG A 50 4.42 -7.57 2.07
C ARG A 50 3.66 -7.30 0.74
N ILE A 51 3.57 -6.04 0.33
CA ILE A 51 2.94 -5.58 -0.91
C ILE A 51 4.05 -5.19 -1.93
N PRO A 52 3.89 -5.39 -3.26
CA PRO A 52 4.91 -5.03 -4.23
C PRO A 52 5.13 -3.50 -4.35
N GLU A 53 6.39 -3.07 -4.31
CA GLU A 53 6.78 -1.65 -4.25
C GLU A 53 6.35 -0.79 -5.45
N LYS A 54 6.02 -1.38 -6.61
CA LYS A 54 5.53 -0.65 -7.79
C LYS A 54 4.02 -0.54 -7.89
N SER A 55 3.24 -1.27 -7.08
CA SER A 55 1.78 -1.38 -7.27
C SER A 55 0.99 -0.22 -6.68
N VAL A 56 1.49 0.36 -5.58
CA VAL A 56 0.70 1.08 -4.57
C VAL A 56 -0.06 2.32 -5.08
N SER A 57 0.48 3.05 -6.07
CA SER A 57 -0.11 4.32 -6.52
C SER A 57 -1.04 4.19 -7.74
N GLN A 58 -0.57 3.56 -8.82
CA GLN A 58 -1.31 3.50 -10.09
C GLN A 58 -1.95 2.12 -10.33
N SER A 59 -1.19 1.03 -10.16
CA SER A 59 -1.70 -0.33 -10.39
C SER A 59 -2.79 -0.73 -9.42
N ASP A 60 -2.75 -0.27 -8.15
CA ASP A 60 -3.83 -0.49 -7.18
C ASP A 60 -5.15 0.17 -7.63
N ARG A 61 -5.09 1.36 -8.27
CA ARG A 61 -6.28 2.05 -8.79
C ARG A 61 -6.91 1.31 -9.97
N ASP A 62 -6.10 0.85 -10.93
CA ASP A 62 -6.59 0.04 -12.05
C ASP A 62 -7.08 -1.34 -11.60
N THR A 63 -6.43 -1.93 -10.59
CA THR A 63 -6.87 -3.19 -9.96
C THR A 63 -8.23 -3.02 -9.27
N LEU A 64 -8.42 -1.95 -8.49
CA LEU A 64 -9.69 -1.62 -7.83
C LEU A 64 -10.80 -1.27 -8.83
N LYS A 65 -10.47 -0.58 -9.91
CA LYS A 65 -11.41 -0.26 -11.00
C LYS A 65 -12.00 -1.53 -11.60
N ASN A 66 -11.13 -2.45 -12.02
CA ASN A 66 -11.47 -3.67 -12.76
C ASN A 66 -11.79 -4.88 -11.85
N LEU A 67 -11.86 -4.70 -10.52
CA LEU A 67 -12.01 -5.80 -9.55
C LEU A 67 -13.34 -6.55 -9.72
N GLY A 68 -14.45 -5.82 -9.89
CA GLY A 68 -15.78 -6.40 -10.01
C GLY A 68 -15.92 -7.28 -11.25
N ASP A 69 -15.45 -6.79 -12.40
CA ASP A 69 -15.52 -7.50 -13.67
C ASP A 69 -14.71 -8.81 -13.62
N ARG A 70 -13.50 -8.75 -13.04
CA ARG A 70 -12.64 -9.93 -12.82
C ARG A 70 -13.26 -10.98 -11.88
N LEU A 71 -14.08 -10.56 -10.92
CA LEU A 71 -14.84 -11.47 -10.06
C LEU A 71 -16.04 -12.08 -10.79
N LYS A 72 -16.78 -11.30 -11.58
CA LYS A 72 -17.89 -11.78 -12.42
C LYS A 72 -17.44 -12.77 -13.51
N MET A 73 -16.19 -12.68 -13.98
CA MET A 73 -15.58 -13.69 -14.87
C MET A 73 -15.32 -15.05 -14.20
N LEU A 74 -15.30 -15.13 -12.87
CA LEU A 74 -14.93 -16.34 -12.10
C LEU A 74 -16.08 -16.89 -11.25
N VAL A 75 -17.09 -16.08 -10.93
CA VAL A 75 -18.18 -16.43 -10.02
C VAL A 75 -19.53 -16.08 -10.66
N PHE A 76 -20.24 -17.09 -11.15
CA PHE A 76 -21.51 -16.93 -11.84
C PHE A 76 -22.70 -16.82 -10.88
N GLY A 77 -23.68 -15.97 -11.20
CA GLY A 77 -24.96 -15.86 -10.49
C GLY A 77 -24.92 -15.19 -9.11
N GLN A 78 -23.78 -14.62 -8.71
CA GLN A 78 -23.58 -13.95 -7.42
C GLN A 78 -23.34 -12.43 -7.54
N ASP A 79 -23.86 -11.81 -8.62
CA ASP A 79 -23.61 -10.40 -8.95
C ASP A 79 -23.79 -9.43 -7.78
N LYS A 80 -24.88 -9.58 -7.00
CA LYS A 80 -25.17 -8.73 -5.83
C LYS A 80 -24.12 -8.87 -4.72
N ALA A 81 -23.59 -10.07 -4.50
CA ALA A 81 -22.55 -10.30 -3.51
C ALA A 81 -21.19 -9.75 -3.99
N ILE A 82 -20.90 -9.88 -5.29
CA ILE A 82 -19.71 -9.30 -5.92
C ILE A 82 -19.75 -7.77 -5.87
N GLU A 83 -20.91 -7.16 -6.15
CA GLU A 83 -21.11 -5.71 -6.07
C GLU A 83 -20.94 -5.20 -4.64
N ALA A 84 -21.65 -5.76 -3.67
CA ALA A 84 -21.52 -5.37 -2.26
C ALA A 84 -20.07 -5.52 -1.73
N LEU A 85 -19.37 -6.60 -2.09
CA LEU A 85 -17.96 -6.80 -1.75
C LEU A 85 -17.05 -5.78 -2.43
N THR A 86 -17.27 -5.52 -3.72
CA THR A 86 -16.46 -4.58 -4.50
C THR A 86 -16.66 -3.14 -4.04
N GLU A 87 -17.87 -2.75 -3.66
CA GLU A 87 -18.17 -1.46 -3.04
C GLU A 87 -17.53 -1.33 -1.65
N ALA A 88 -17.64 -2.34 -0.79
CA ALA A 88 -16.99 -2.34 0.52
C ALA A 88 -15.46 -2.20 0.41
N ILE A 89 -14.83 -2.92 -0.52
CA ILE A 89 -13.38 -2.81 -0.79
C ILE A 89 -13.02 -1.44 -1.38
N LYS A 90 -13.82 -0.90 -2.31
CA LYS A 90 -13.62 0.44 -2.88
C LYS A 90 -13.73 1.53 -1.81
N MET A 91 -14.74 1.47 -0.93
CA MET A 91 -14.91 2.40 0.19
C MET A 91 -13.75 2.31 1.19
N ALA A 92 -13.33 1.10 1.56
CA ALA A 92 -12.16 0.88 2.42
C ALA A 92 -10.82 1.37 1.81
N ARG A 93 -10.79 1.62 0.49
CA ARG A 93 -9.66 2.19 -0.26
C ARG A 93 -9.92 3.62 -0.79
N ALA A 94 -10.94 4.34 -0.27
CA ALA A 94 -11.32 5.71 -0.67
C ALA A 94 -11.05 6.81 0.40
N VAL A 95 -10.27 6.46 1.43
CA VAL A 95 -9.74 7.24 2.61
C VAL A 95 -8.22 8.00 2.67
#